data_AF-A0A959TGP4-F1
#
_entry.id   AF-A0A959TGP4-F1
#
_cell.length_a   1.000
_cell.length_b   1.000
_cell.length_c   1.000
_cell.angle_alpha   90.00
_cell.angle_beta   90.00
_cell.angle_gamma   90.00
#
_symmetry.space_group_name_H-M   'P 1'
#
loop_
_entity.id
_entity.type
_entity.pdbx_description
1 polymer ?
#
loop_
_entity_poly.entity_id
_entity_poly.type
_entity_poly.pdbx_seq_one_letter_code
_entity_poly.pdbx_strand_id
1 'polypeptide(L)'
;YVRAGPQVSFLTSAVVRTTGDLGTGEVFTLEDDVKDDLESLDVSFPVDLGIVFAKPRGYKGVDLRLRYTPGFMEVFKDTDLLSSTNSTFQFFLSLPFVNVEEPSTP
;
A
#
# COMPACT_ATOMS: atom_id res chain seq x y z
N TYR A 1 -4.27 7.91 17.47
CA TYR A 1 -5.53 8.30 16.82
C TYR A 1 -6.17 7.08 16.18
N VAL A 2 -7.48 7.10 15.97
CA VAL A 2 -8.25 6.00 15.37
C VAL A 2 -8.99 6.53 14.15
N ARG A 3 -9.02 5.78 13.04
CA ARG A 3 -9.83 6.11 11.86
C ARG A 3 -10.54 4.83 11.40
N ALA A 4 -11.77 4.97 10.95
CA ALA A 4 -12.50 3.89 10.30
C ALA A 4 -13.43 4.50 9.26
N GLY A 5 -13.64 3.81 8.14
CA GLY A 5 -14.53 4.31 7.11
C GLY A 5 -14.51 3.45 5.85
N PRO A 6 -15.48 3.65 4.94
CA PRO A 6 -15.52 2.94 3.68
C PRO A 6 -14.34 3.38 2.79
N GLN A 7 -13.78 2.43 2.05
CA GLN A 7 -12.72 2.61 1.08
C GLN A 7 -13.12 1.92 -0.22
N VAL A 8 -12.96 2.61 -1.34
CA VAL A 8 -13.06 2.03 -2.68
C VAL A 8 -11.69 2.14 -3.32
N SER A 9 -11.12 1.01 -3.72
CA SER A 9 -9.80 0.91 -4.34
C SER A 9 -9.97 0.39 -5.76
N PHE A 10 -9.20 0.89 -6.71
CA PHE A 10 -9.20 0.39 -8.08
C PHE A 10 -7.76 0.17 -8.53
N LEU A 11 -7.51 -0.96 -9.19
CA LEU A 11 -6.19 -1.32 -9.68
C LEU A 11 -5.93 -0.62 -11.02
N THR A 12 -4.99 0.31 -11.03
CA THR A 12 -4.64 1.06 -12.26
C THR A 12 -3.64 0.31 -13.13
N SER A 13 -2.67 -0.38 -12.52
CA SER A 13 -1.59 -1.12 -13.18
C SER A 13 -1.06 -2.23 -12.26
N ALA A 14 -0.68 -3.37 -12.84
CA ALA A 14 0.08 -4.40 -12.17
C ALA A 14 1.07 -5.04 -13.14
N VAL A 15 2.36 -4.89 -12.88
CA VAL A 15 3.44 -5.40 -13.73
C VAL A 15 4.35 -6.28 -12.90
N VAL A 16 4.59 -7.51 -13.36
CA VAL A 16 5.62 -8.39 -12.79
C VAL A 16 6.91 -8.15 -13.54
N ARG A 17 7.97 -7.79 -12.81
CA ARG A 17 9.32 -7.63 -13.37
C ARG A 17 10.25 -8.69 -12.80
N THR A 18 10.78 -9.53 -13.68
CA THR A 18 11.78 -10.54 -13.35
C THR A 18 13.12 -10.12 -13.96
N THR A 19 14.07 -9.80 -13.10
CA THR A 19 15.45 -9.45 -13.50
C THR A 19 16.39 -10.59 -13.12
N GLY A 20 17.27 -10.99 -14.02
CA GLY A 20 18.27 -12.01 -13.76
C GLY A 20 19.61 -11.71 -14.42
N ASP A 21 20.68 -12.20 -13.79
CA ASP A 21 22.05 -12.18 -14.34
C ASP A 21 22.35 -13.57 -14.89
N LEU A 22 22.74 -13.64 -16.15
CA LEU A 22 23.06 -14.90 -16.86
C LEU A 22 24.46 -15.44 -16.52
N GLY A 23 25.24 -14.75 -15.67
CA GLY A 23 26.61 -15.13 -15.30
C GLY A 23 27.65 -14.83 -16.37
N THR A 24 27.24 -14.36 -17.54
CA THR A 24 28.07 -13.86 -18.65
C THR A 24 28.26 -12.34 -18.62
N GLY A 25 27.70 -11.65 -17.62
CA GLY A 25 27.65 -10.19 -17.52
C GLY A 25 26.47 -9.56 -18.27
N GLU A 26 25.61 -10.37 -18.89
CA GLU A 26 24.36 -9.94 -19.50
C GLU A 26 23.22 -10.01 -18.49
N VAL A 27 22.50 -8.90 -18.34
CA VAL A 27 21.31 -8.79 -17.50
C VAL A 27 20.08 -8.89 -18.41
N PHE A 28 19.15 -9.79 -18.09
CA PHE A 28 17.85 -9.83 -18.75
C PHE A 28 16.77 -9.28 -17.82
N THR A 29 15.78 -8.60 -18.41
CA THR A 29 14.57 -8.16 -17.72
C THR A 29 13.38 -8.65 -18.51
N LEU A 30 12.51 -9.42 -17.85
CA LEU A 30 11.21 -9.83 -18.38
C LEU A 30 10.12 -9.03 -17.65
N GLU A 31 9.33 -8.28 -18.39
CA GLU A 31 8.17 -7.54 -17.86
C GLU A 31 6.90 -8.18 -18.41
N ASP A 32 5.96 -8.50 -17.54
CA ASP A 32 4.65 -9.05 -17.90
C ASP A 32 3.54 -8.25 -17.21
N ASP A 33 2.49 -7.92 -17.96
CA ASP A 33 1.33 -7.19 -17.43
C ASP A 33 0.33 -8.22 -16.88
N VAL A 34 0.17 -8.23 -15.56
CA VAL A 34 -0.70 -9.18 -14.85
C VAL A 34 -1.97 -8.51 -14.34
N LYS A 35 -2.29 -7.30 -14.84
CA LYS A 35 -3.45 -6.54 -14.37
C LYS A 35 -4.76 -7.31 -14.55
N ASP A 36 -4.92 -8.01 -15.67
CA ASP A 36 -6.15 -8.72 -16.00
C ASP A 36 -6.39 -9.96 -15.09
N ASP A 37 -5.31 -10.49 -14.49
CA ASP A 37 -5.37 -11.61 -13.55
C ASP A 37 -5.68 -11.17 -12.10
N LEU A 38 -5.69 -9.86 -11.84
CA LEU A 38 -5.87 -9.28 -10.52
C LEU A 38 -7.20 -8.54 -10.40
N GLU A 39 -7.67 -8.44 -9.15
CA GLU A 39 -8.94 -7.77 -8.87
C GLU A 39 -8.86 -6.26 -9.18
N SER A 40 -9.74 -5.81 -10.07
CA SER A 40 -9.71 -4.44 -10.60
C SER A 40 -10.41 -3.41 -9.70
N LEU A 41 -11.33 -3.84 -8.84
CA LEU A 41 -12.12 -2.98 -7.95
C LEU A 41 -12.31 -3.68 -6.60
N ASP A 42 -11.92 -3.02 -5.52
CA ASP A 42 -12.09 -3.48 -4.13
C ASP A 42 -12.94 -2.49 -3.35
N VAL A 43 -13.91 -2.99 -2.59
CA VAL A 43 -14.71 -2.19 -1.66
C VAL A 43 -14.51 -2.75 -0.26
N SER A 44 -13.98 -1.91 0.63
CA SER A 44 -13.56 -2.32 1.96
C SER A 44 -13.91 -1.29 3.04
N PHE A 45 -13.77 -1.69 4.30
CA PHE A 45 -14.05 -0.86 5.48
C PHE A 45 -12.90 -1.00 6.48
N PRO A 46 -11.72 -0.42 6.18
CA PRO A 46 -10.55 -0.52 7.05
C PRO A 46 -10.74 0.21 8.38
N VAL A 47 -10.09 -0.33 9.41
CA VAL A 47 -9.89 0.31 10.71
C VAL A 47 -8.40 0.55 10.92
N ASP A 48 -8.04 1.81 11.17
CA ASP A 48 -6.69 2.30 11.39
C ASP A 48 -6.47 2.72 12.84
N LEU A 49 -5.33 2.30 13.39
CA LEU A 49 -4.76 2.80 14.64
C LEU A 49 -3.40 3.43 14.34
N GLY A 50 -3.22 4.71 14.68
CA GLY A 50 -1.98 5.44 14.43
C GLY A 50 -1.39 6.09 15.67
N ILE A 51 -0.07 6.04 15.82
CA ILE A 51 0.68 6.69 16.88
C ILE A 51 1.79 7.54 16.24
N VAL A 52 1.75 8.84 16.49
CA VAL A 52 2.82 9.77 16.11
C VAL A 52 3.75 9.93 17.30
N PHE A 53 4.94 9.35 17.22
CA PHE A 53 5.93 9.41 18.30
C PHE A 53 6.60 10.78 18.39
N ALA A 54 6.81 11.41 17.24
CA ALA A 54 7.46 12.71 17.17
C ALA A 54 6.76 13.58 16.11
N LYS A 55 6.50 14.84 16.47
CA LYS A 55 5.89 15.79 15.54
C LYS A 55 6.80 15.95 14.32
N PRO A 56 6.26 15.98 13.09
CA PRO A 56 7.04 15.98 11.85
C PRO A 56 7.77 17.31 11.56
N ARG A 57 8.21 18.05 12.58
CA ARG A 57 8.99 19.28 12.43
C ARG A 57 10.49 18.99 12.51
N GLY A 58 11.28 19.61 11.64
CA GLY A 58 12.74 19.53 11.68
C GLY A 58 13.29 18.12 11.44
N TYR A 59 12.74 17.40 10.46
CA TYR A 59 13.25 16.10 9.98
C TYR A 59 13.19 14.94 11.00
N LYS A 60 12.38 15.05 12.06
CA LYS A 60 12.29 14.05 13.14
C LYS A 60 10.87 13.54 13.36
N GLY A 61 10.10 13.34 12.31
CA GLY A 61 8.80 12.68 12.42
C GLY A 61 8.94 11.17 12.40
N VAL A 62 8.29 10.48 13.35
CA VAL A 62 8.07 9.03 13.28
C VAL A 62 6.60 8.77 13.51
N ASP A 63 5.94 8.19 12.51
CA ASP A 63 4.53 7.80 12.55
C ASP A 63 4.43 6.29 12.31
N LEU A 64 3.74 5.60 13.22
CA LEU A 64 3.47 4.18 13.13
C LEU A 64 1.97 3.97 13.04
N ARG A 65 1.53 3.21 12.04
CA ARG A 65 0.11 2.93 11.82
C ARG A 65 -0.11 1.44 11.60
N LEU A 66 -1.14 0.94 12.22
CA LEU A 66 -1.69 -0.40 12.03
C LEU A 66 -3.02 -0.25 11.33
N ARG A 67 -3.26 -1.05 10.30
CA ARG A 67 -4.54 -1.11 9.60
C ARG A 67 -5.01 -2.55 9.55
N TYR A 68 -6.25 -2.76 9.91
CA TYR A 68 -6.95 -4.02 9.67
C TYR A 68 -8.12 -3.76 8.73
N THR A 69 -8.11 -4.47 7.62
CA THR A 69 -9.20 -4.46 6.65
C THR A 69 -9.89 -5.82 6.73
N PRO A 70 -11.09 -5.91 7.34
CA PRO A 70 -11.86 -7.14 7.30
C PRO A 70 -12.25 -7.41 5.85
N GLY A 71 -12.02 -8.64 5.40
CA GLY A 71 -12.44 -9.07 4.07
C GLY A 71 -13.96 -9.09 3.99
N PHE A 72 -14.53 -8.32 3.08
CA PHE A 72 -15.91 -8.56 2.64
C PHE A 72 -15.88 -9.71 1.63
N MET A 73 -16.92 -10.53 1.59
CA MET A 73 -17.05 -11.55 0.53
C MET A 73 -16.94 -10.85 -0.82
N GLU A 74 -16.14 -11.38 -1.76
CA GLU A 74 -15.96 -10.84 -3.11
C GLU A 74 -17.33 -10.62 -3.77
N VAL A 75 -17.89 -9.41 -3.69
CA VAL A 75 -19.28 -9.13 -4.13
C VAL A 75 -19.40 -9.15 -5.66
N PHE A 76 -18.27 -9.06 -6.38
CA PHE A 76 -18.22 -8.86 -7.82
C PHE A 76 -17.58 -10.01 -8.61
N LYS A 77 -17.21 -11.12 -7.96
CA LYS A 77 -16.64 -12.28 -8.68
C LYS A 77 -17.75 -13.22 -9.11
N ASP A 78 -18.02 -13.25 -10.41
CA ASP A 78 -18.97 -14.13 -11.08
C ASP A 78 -18.41 -15.56 -11.22
N THR A 79 -17.72 -16.06 -10.19
CA THR A 79 -17.04 -17.35 -10.21
C THR A 79 -17.42 -18.15 -8.97
N ASP A 80 -18.44 -19.00 -9.12
CA ASP A 80 -19.06 -19.86 -8.11
C ASP A 80 -18.11 -20.84 -7.37
N LEU A 81 -16.80 -20.81 -7.64
CA LEU A 81 -15.88 -21.87 -7.21
C LEU A 81 -15.00 -21.51 -6.01
N LEU A 82 -14.76 -20.23 -5.67
CA LEU A 82 -13.91 -19.85 -4.54
C LEU A 82 -14.29 -18.48 -4.01
N SER A 83 -15.30 -18.40 -3.12
CA SER A 83 -15.54 -17.19 -2.29
C SER A 83 -14.32 -16.99 -1.37
N SER A 84 -13.34 -16.22 -1.81
CA SER A 84 -12.15 -15.94 -1.00
C SER A 84 -12.44 -14.74 -0.10
N THR A 85 -12.70 -14.97 1.18
CA THR A 85 -12.75 -13.88 2.17
C THR A 85 -11.32 -13.48 2.51
N ASN A 86 -10.80 -12.42 1.89
CA ASN A 86 -9.43 -11.98 2.12
C ASN A 86 -9.38 -10.83 3.13
N SER A 87 -8.89 -11.09 4.34
CA SER A 87 -8.66 -10.06 5.35
C SER A 87 -7.21 -9.62 5.33
N THR A 88 -6.94 -8.32 5.30
CA THR A 88 -5.57 -7.79 5.22
C THR A 88 -5.20 -7.07 6.51
N PHE A 89 -4.02 -7.39 7.05
CA PHE A 89 -3.40 -6.65 8.15
C PHE A 89 -2.13 -5.95 7.64
N GLN A 90 -2.03 -4.64 7.84
CA GLN A 90 -0.96 -3.81 7.30
C GLN A 90 -0.27 -3.01 8.40
N PHE A 91 1.06 -2.92 8.31
CA PHE A 91 1.91 -2.12 9.17
C PHE A 91 2.57 -1.01 8.35
N PHE A 92 2.44 0.23 8.81
CA PHE A 92 3.07 1.39 8.19
C PHE A 92 4.04 2.04 9.17
N LEU A 93 5.27 2.23 8.72
CA LEU A 93 6.24 3.12 9.34
C LEU A 93 6.49 4.28 8.37
N SER A 94 6.30 5.51 8.83
CA SER A 94 6.49 6.70 8.02
C SER A 94 7.44 7.68 8.70
N LEU A 95 8.42 8.14 7.94
CA LEU A 95 9.45 9.10 8.34
C LEU A 95 9.28 10.38 7.51
N PRO A 96 8.32 11.26 7.84
CA PRO A 96 8.07 12.45 7.06
C PRO A 96 9.24 13.45 7.19
N PHE A 97 9.75 13.89 6.04
CA PHE A 97 10.71 14.98 5.93
C PHE A 97 9.95 16.27 5.62
N VAL A 98 9.86 17.17 6.59
CA VAL A 98 9.33 18.52 6.37
C VAL A 98 10.51 19.47 6.32
N ASN A 99 10.73 20.08 5.15
CA ASN A 99 11.67 21.19 5.03
C ASN A 99 11.15 22.36 5.88
N VAL A 100 11.96 22.77 6.84
CA VAL A 100 11.74 24.02 7.54
C VAL A 100 12.58 25.04 6.76
N GLU A 101 11.95 25.90 5.98
CA GLU A 101 12.65 27.09 5.48
C GLU A 101 13.18 27.83 6.71
N GLU A 102 14.50 27.99 6.80
CA GLU A 102 15.08 28.83 7.85
C GLU A 102 14.49 30.24 7.68
N PRO A 103 14.02 30.89 8.76
CA PRO A 103 13.56 32.26 8.65
C PRO A 103 14.72 33.09 8.12
N SER A 104 14.52 33.73 6.95
CA SER A 104 15.50 34.63 6.36
C SER A 104 15.85 35.71 7.38
N THR A 105 17.05 35.63 7.94
CA THR A 105 17.57 36.63 8.88
C THR A 105 17.60 37.99 8.17
N PRO A 106 16.99 39.05 8.72
CA PRO A 106 17.06 40.40 8.15
C PRO A 106 18.45 41.01 8.23
#